data_AF-A0A251QDL8-F1
#
_entry.id   AF-A0A251QDL8-F1
#
_cell.length_a   1.000
_cell.length_b   1.000
_cell.length_c   1.000
_cell.angle_alpha   90.00
_cell.angle_beta   90.00
_cell.angle_gamma   90.00
#
_symmetry.space_group_name_H-M   'P 1'
#
loop_
_entity.id
_entity.type
_entity.pdbx_description
1 polymer ?
#
loop_
_entity_poly.entity_id
_entity_poly.type
_entity_poly.pdbx_seq_one_letter_code
_entity_poly.pdbx_strand_id
1 'polypeptide(L)'
;MGSGAAIPQWTSEPCIMGIDEAGRGPVLGPMVYGCLYCARSYEKTLSSLNFADSKTLKEEKREELFENLKADESIGWAVDIIDPRELSAKMLKKNKINLNEISHDSAIGLITKVLNMGVLLTEVTRDRALRDWVLEETAEDLHKDFGSGYPGDPNTKAWLQHHKHLVFGFPTLVRFSWGTCTPYFKDIVEVSWESNETDGDGSSSANGKRQLKLSNFGVTKSKRKIEEIESSGKGRCKFFMARKLEQVTQF
;
A
#
# COMPACT_ATOMS: atom_id res chain seq x y z
N MET A 1 10.49 14.94 -38.22
CA MET A 1 9.19 14.77 -38.88
C MET A 1 8.57 13.50 -38.32
N GLY A 2 7.81 13.60 -37.22
CA GLY A 2 7.13 12.46 -36.60
C GLY A 2 5.73 12.35 -37.19
N SER A 3 5.39 11.18 -37.70
CA SER A 3 4.09 10.83 -38.27
C SER A 3 2.95 11.23 -37.33
N GLY A 4 2.15 12.22 -37.74
CA GLY A 4 0.87 12.51 -37.12
C GLY A 4 -0.09 11.36 -37.44
N ALA A 5 -0.10 10.33 -36.59
CA ALA A 5 -1.18 9.37 -36.59
C ALA A 5 -2.48 10.15 -36.37
N ALA A 6 -3.44 9.98 -37.28
CA ALA A 6 -4.73 10.63 -37.17
C ALA A 6 -5.34 10.27 -35.81
N ILE A 7 -5.68 11.29 -35.03
CA ILE A 7 -6.29 11.08 -33.72
C ILE A 7 -7.66 10.41 -33.98
N PRO A 8 -7.93 9.22 -33.39
CA PRO A 8 -9.18 8.52 -33.64
C PRO A 8 -10.40 9.38 -33.30
N GLN A 9 -11.46 9.32 -34.10
CA GLN A 9 -12.62 10.20 -33.95
C GLN A 9 -13.28 10.12 -32.56
N TRP A 10 -13.21 8.94 -31.93
CA TRP A 10 -13.76 8.69 -30.59
C TRP A 10 -13.04 9.48 -29.48
N THR A 11 -11.82 9.97 -29.71
CA THR A 11 -11.08 10.80 -28.74
C THR A 11 -11.70 12.17 -28.51
N SER A 12 -12.56 12.62 -29.45
CA SER A 12 -13.32 13.87 -29.34
C SER A 12 -14.59 13.72 -28.49
N GLU A 13 -15.01 12.49 -28.20
CA GLU A 13 -16.11 12.18 -27.29
C GLU A 13 -15.61 12.10 -25.84
N PRO A 14 -16.49 12.22 -24.82
CA PRO A 14 -16.13 11.97 -23.43
C PRO A 14 -15.46 10.62 -23.24
N CYS A 15 -14.19 10.63 -22.84
CA CYS A 15 -13.39 9.44 -22.58
C CYS A 15 -13.23 9.16 -21.08
N ILE A 16 -13.01 7.90 -20.77
CA ILE A 16 -12.62 7.41 -19.45
C ILE A 16 -11.23 6.79 -19.51
N MET A 17 -10.49 6.85 -18.40
CA MET A 17 -9.13 6.32 -18.29
C MET A 17 -8.97 5.51 -17.02
N GLY A 18 -8.37 4.32 -17.14
CA GLY A 18 -7.88 3.51 -16.05
C GLY A 18 -6.36 3.63 -15.93
N ILE A 19 -5.83 3.73 -14.71
CA ILE A 19 -4.39 3.73 -14.43
C ILE A 19 -4.12 2.67 -13.37
N ASP A 20 -3.12 1.82 -13.60
CA ASP A 20 -2.70 0.79 -12.65
C ASP A 20 -1.16 0.68 -12.63
N GLU A 21 -0.62 0.03 -11.59
CA GLU A 21 0.81 -0.19 -11.44
C GLU A 21 1.20 -1.64 -11.19
N ALA A 22 2.43 -1.98 -11.60
CA ALA A 22 3.08 -3.23 -11.31
C ALA A 22 4.51 -2.99 -10.81
N GLY A 23 5.03 -3.89 -9.97
CA GLY A 23 6.43 -3.82 -9.54
C GLY A 23 6.71 -2.84 -8.39
N ARG A 24 5.69 -2.43 -7.62
CA ARG A 24 5.86 -1.52 -6.46
C ARG A 24 6.58 -2.16 -5.27
N GLY A 25 6.34 -3.46 -5.03
CA GLY A 25 6.84 -4.20 -3.86
C GLY A 25 8.17 -4.97 -4.05
N PRO A 26 8.48 -5.54 -5.22
CA PRO A 26 9.73 -6.26 -5.46
C PRO A 26 10.98 -5.39 -5.26
N VAL A 27 12.05 -6.01 -4.75
CA VAL A 27 13.38 -5.38 -4.61
C VAL A 27 14.13 -5.30 -5.95
N LEU A 28 13.78 -6.18 -6.89
CA LEU A 28 14.40 -6.31 -8.19
C LEU A 28 13.37 -6.00 -9.28
N GLY A 29 13.82 -5.30 -10.31
CA GLY A 29 13.00 -4.97 -11.48
C GLY A 29 12.40 -3.56 -11.43
N PRO A 30 11.92 -3.07 -12.58
CA PRO A 30 11.34 -1.73 -12.70
C PRO A 30 9.98 -1.64 -12.01
N MET A 31 9.58 -0.41 -11.69
CA MET A 31 8.18 -0.11 -11.36
C MET A 31 7.51 0.39 -12.65
N VAL A 32 6.39 -0.21 -13.03
CA VAL A 32 5.69 0.10 -14.29
C VAL A 32 4.32 0.63 -13.97
N TYR A 33 3.99 1.78 -14.56
CA TYR A 33 2.64 2.32 -14.60
C TYR A 33 2.06 2.11 -15.99
N GLY A 34 0.83 1.60 -16.05
CA GLY A 34 0.08 1.43 -17.29
C GLY A 34 -1.21 2.23 -17.22
N CYS A 35 -1.63 2.78 -18.34
CA CYS A 35 -2.96 3.32 -18.49
C CYS A 35 -3.64 2.80 -19.75
N LEU A 36 -4.97 2.68 -19.65
CA LEU A 36 -5.86 2.35 -20.75
C LEU A 36 -6.98 3.38 -20.76
N TYR A 37 -7.34 3.89 -21.94
CA TYR A 37 -8.40 4.88 -22.10
C TYR A 37 -9.24 4.57 -23.33
N CYS A 38 -10.53 4.87 -23.25
CA CYS A 38 -11.49 4.64 -24.33
C CYS A 38 -12.66 5.63 -24.22
N ALA A 39 -13.48 5.71 -25.27
CA ALA A 39 -14.73 6.47 -25.20
C ALA A 39 -15.67 5.88 -24.14
N ARG A 40 -16.41 6.72 -23.44
CA ARG A 40 -17.36 6.29 -22.40
C ARG A 40 -18.44 5.35 -22.94
N SER A 41 -18.81 5.49 -24.20
CA SER A 41 -19.72 4.58 -24.91
C SER A 41 -19.20 3.14 -24.94
N TYR A 42 -17.87 2.95 -24.93
CA TYR A 42 -17.19 1.66 -24.99
C TYR A 42 -17.07 0.96 -23.63
N GLU A 43 -17.38 1.64 -22.52
CA GLU A 43 -17.29 1.11 -21.15
C GLU A 43 -18.09 -0.19 -20.96
N LYS A 44 -19.27 -0.29 -21.58
CA LYS A 44 -20.13 -1.48 -21.50
C LYS A 44 -19.51 -2.67 -22.25
N THR A 45 -18.92 -2.43 -23.40
CA THR A 45 -18.18 -3.44 -24.17
C THR A 45 -16.98 -3.92 -23.38
N LEU A 46 -16.25 -3.00 -22.74
CA LEU A 46 -15.09 -3.33 -21.91
C LEU A 46 -15.47 -4.22 -20.71
N SER A 47 -16.64 -3.97 -20.11
CA SER A 47 -17.18 -4.80 -19.03
C SER A 47 -17.57 -6.21 -19.48
N SER A 48 -17.96 -6.38 -20.75
CA SER A 48 -18.30 -7.69 -21.32
C SER A 48 -17.08 -8.56 -21.64
N LEU A 49 -15.88 -7.96 -21.74
CA LEU A 49 -14.63 -8.65 -22.05
C LEU A 49 -14.03 -9.45 -20.88
N ASN A 50 -14.71 -9.52 -19.72
CA ASN A 50 -14.35 -10.37 -18.58
C ASN A 50 -12.87 -10.28 -18.16
N PHE A 51 -12.33 -9.06 -18.06
CA PHE A 51 -11.04 -8.82 -17.42
C PHE A 51 -11.13 -9.13 -15.92
N ALA A 52 -10.80 -10.36 -15.53
CA ALA A 52 -10.73 -10.80 -14.14
C ALA A 52 -9.47 -10.26 -13.42
N ASP A 53 -9.47 -10.25 -12.09
CA ASP A 53 -8.32 -9.83 -11.26
C ASP A 53 -7.05 -10.55 -11.74
N SER A 54 -6.05 -9.75 -12.12
CA SER A 54 -4.79 -10.20 -12.72
C SER A 54 -4.14 -11.29 -11.88
N LYS A 55 -4.31 -11.26 -10.55
CA LYS A 55 -3.77 -12.24 -9.59
C LYS A 55 -4.21 -13.69 -9.82
N THR A 56 -5.28 -13.93 -10.58
CA THR A 56 -5.80 -15.26 -10.90
C THR A 56 -5.53 -15.71 -12.34
N LEU A 57 -5.03 -14.81 -13.19
CA LEU A 57 -4.76 -15.09 -14.61
C LEU A 57 -3.31 -15.56 -14.82
N LYS A 58 -3.16 -16.64 -15.59
CA LYS A 58 -1.86 -17.13 -16.08
C LYS A 58 -1.22 -16.12 -17.05
N GLU A 59 0.10 -16.13 -17.13
CA GLU A 59 0.89 -15.22 -17.97
C GLU A 59 0.47 -15.29 -19.44
N GLU A 60 0.27 -16.50 -19.98
CA GLU A 60 -0.12 -16.69 -21.38
C GLU A 60 -1.48 -16.05 -21.69
N LYS A 61 -2.42 -16.11 -20.74
CA LYS A 61 -3.74 -15.48 -20.90
C LYS A 61 -3.66 -13.96 -20.82
N ARG A 62 -2.73 -13.40 -20.04
CA ARG A 62 -2.55 -11.95 -19.95
C ARG A 62 -1.99 -11.39 -21.25
N GLU A 63 -1.06 -12.11 -21.88
CA GLU A 63 -0.52 -11.76 -23.19
C GLU A 63 -1.61 -11.84 -24.28
N GLU A 64 -2.39 -12.92 -24.31
CA GLU A 64 -3.52 -13.05 -25.25
C GLU A 64 -4.52 -11.89 -25.12
N LEU A 65 -4.93 -11.56 -23.90
CA LEU A 65 -5.81 -10.43 -23.62
C LEU A 65 -5.20 -9.09 -24.04
N PHE A 66 -3.90 -8.91 -23.85
CA PHE A 66 -3.20 -7.68 -24.23
C PHE A 66 -3.04 -7.54 -25.75
N GLU A 67 -2.79 -8.63 -26.47
CA GLU A 67 -2.75 -8.60 -27.93
C GLU A 67 -4.13 -8.29 -28.52
N ASN A 68 -5.21 -8.84 -27.94
CA ASN A 68 -6.58 -8.48 -28.32
C ASN A 68 -6.86 -6.99 -28.08
N LEU A 69 -6.39 -6.42 -26.96
CA LEU A 69 -6.52 -5.00 -26.67
C LEU A 69 -5.70 -4.12 -27.63
N LYS A 70 -4.51 -4.55 -28.05
CA LYS A 70 -3.69 -3.81 -29.03
C LYS A 70 -4.33 -3.75 -30.41
N ALA A 71 -5.06 -4.80 -30.78
CA ALA A 71 -5.74 -4.87 -32.07
C ALA A 71 -7.01 -4.00 -32.12
N ASP A 72 -7.53 -3.58 -30.96
CA ASP A 72 -8.73 -2.76 -30.87
C ASP A 72 -8.42 -1.27 -31.07
N GLU A 73 -8.82 -0.73 -32.22
CA GLU A 73 -8.66 0.70 -32.55
C GLU A 73 -9.53 1.63 -31.69
N SER A 74 -10.47 1.07 -30.91
CA SER A 74 -11.36 1.80 -30.00
C SER A 74 -10.73 2.08 -28.63
N ILE A 75 -9.52 1.58 -28.41
CA ILE A 75 -8.81 1.66 -27.14
C ILE A 75 -7.43 2.27 -27.36
N GLY A 76 -7.08 3.22 -26.48
CA GLY A 76 -5.72 3.73 -26.37
C GLY A 76 -5.05 3.23 -25.10
N TRP A 77 -3.74 3.04 -25.14
CA TRP A 77 -2.95 2.68 -23.97
C TRP A 77 -1.62 3.41 -23.96
N ALA A 78 -1.04 3.58 -22.77
CA ALA A 78 0.33 4.06 -22.62
C ALA A 78 0.94 3.44 -21.37
N VAL A 79 2.27 3.35 -21.36
CA VAL A 79 3.05 2.86 -20.23
C VAL A 79 4.13 3.88 -19.86
N ASP A 80 4.41 3.94 -18.57
CA ASP A 80 5.55 4.64 -17.99
C ASP A 80 6.38 3.64 -17.19
N ILE A 81 7.63 3.45 -17.59
CA ILE A 81 8.54 2.45 -17.01
C ILE A 81 9.60 3.20 -16.22
N ILE A 82 9.57 3.05 -14.90
CA ILE A 82 10.52 3.66 -13.99
C ILE A 82 11.66 2.68 -13.75
N ASP A 83 12.83 3.00 -14.32
CA ASP A 83 14.02 2.17 -14.19
C ASP A 83 14.47 2.07 -12.71
N PRO A 84 14.94 0.90 -12.23
CA PRO A 84 15.41 0.74 -10.86
C PRO A 84 16.50 1.73 -10.45
N ARG A 85 17.36 2.14 -11.41
CA ARG A 85 18.40 3.15 -11.19
C ARG A 85 17.80 4.52 -10.97
N GLU A 86 16.77 4.89 -11.72
CA GLU A 86 16.04 6.14 -11.55
C GLU A 86 15.29 6.16 -10.21
N LEU A 87 14.61 5.06 -9.89
CA LEU A 87 13.90 4.90 -8.63
C LEU A 87 14.86 5.06 -7.44
N SER A 88 16.00 4.36 -7.49
CA SER A 88 17.05 4.45 -6.48
C SER A 88 17.64 5.86 -6.39
N ALA A 89 17.92 6.51 -7.53
CA ALA A 89 18.45 7.86 -7.57
C ALA A 89 17.48 8.89 -6.97
N LYS A 90 16.19 8.81 -7.30
CA LYS A 90 15.14 9.70 -6.75
C LYS A 90 14.99 9.54 -5.23
N MET A 91 15.06 8.30 -4.73
CA MET A 91 14.87 8.00 -3.31
C MET A 91 16.10 8.29 -2.44
N LEU A 92 17.31 8.21 -3.02
CA LEU A 92 18.58 8.38 -2.29
C LEU A 92 19.22 9.76 -2.46
N LYS A 93 18.69 10.63 -3.31
CA LYS A 93 19.23 12.00 -3.48
C LYS A 93 19.09 12.84 -2.19
N LYS A 94 19.89 13.92 -2.10
CA LYS A 94 19.96 14.82 -0.93
C LYS A 94 18.58 15.33 -0.49
N ASN A 95 17.75 15.74 -1.46
CA ASN A 95 16.35 16.08 -1.26
C ASN A 95 15.49 14.86 -1.63
N LYS A 96 15.30 13.94 -0.70
CA LYS A 96 14.67 12.65 -0.94
C LYS A 96 13.26 12.81 -1.51
N ILE A 97 12.99 12.16 -2.64
CA ILE A 97 11.62 11.95 -3.12
C ILE A 97 11.18 10.58 -2.60
N ASN A 98 10.01 10.52 -1.96
CA ASN A 98 9.48 9.27 -1.46
C ASN A 98 8.78 8.47 -2.58
N LEU A 99 8.57 7.16 -2.37
CA LEU A 99 7.97 6.29 -3.38
C LEU A 99 6.56 6.73 -3.80
N ASN A 100 5.77 7.31 -2.87
CA ASN A 100 4.42 7.78 -3.21
C ASN A 100 4.48 8.96 -4.19
N GLU A 101 5.41 9.89 -3.98
CA GLU A 101 5.60 11.04 -4.87
C GLU A 101 6.03 10.58 -6.27
N ILE A 102 6.95 9.61 -6.36
CA ILE A 102 7.33 9.00 -7.65
C ILE A 102 6.11 8.35 -8.34
N SER A 103 5.31 7.59 -7.59
CA SER A 103 4.07 6.98 -8.10
C SER A 103 3.08 8.04 -8.62
N HIS A 104 2.94 9.15 -7.89
CA HIS A 104 2.06 10.24 -8.26
C HIS A 104 2.51 10.94 -9.53
N ASP A 105 3.81 11.24 -9.64
CA ASP A 105 4.38 11.87 -10.82
C ASP A 105 4.17 11.02 -12.08
N SER A 106 4.34 9.69 -11.98
CA SER A 106 4.09 8.77 -13.10
C SER A 106 2.62 8.71 -13.50
N ALA A 107 1.69 8.61 -12.53
CA ALA A 107 0.26 8.62 -12.84
C ALA A 107 -0.18 9.95 -13.48
N ILE A 108 0.28 11.09 -12.95
CA ILE A 108 0.01 12.42 -13.51
C ILE A 108 0.66 12.57 -14.90
N GLY A 109 1.86 12.04 -15.08
CA GLY A 109 2.57 12.03 -16.36
C GLY A 109 1.77 11.31 -17.45
N LEU A 110 1.18 10.15 -17.12
CA LEU A 110 0.29 9.42 -18.03
C LEU A 110 -0.97 10.22 -18.36
N ILE A 111 -1.64 10.81 -17.37
CA ILE A 111 -2.83 11.65 -17.61
C ILE A 111 -2.47 12.82 -18.53
N THR A 112 -1.39 13.53 -18.22
CA THR A 112 -0.92 14.69 -18.99
C THR A 112 -0.57 14.28 -20.43
N LYS A 113 0.05 13.12 -20.61
CA LYS A 113 0.36 12.57 -21.93
C LYS A 113 -0.91 12.35 -22.76
N VAL A 114 -1.94 11.75 -22.17
CA VAL A 114 -3.23 11.48 -22.86
C VAL A 114 -3.97 12.78 -23.18
N LEU A 115 -3.98 13.75 -22.26
CA LEU A 115 -4.56 15.08 -22.51
C LEU A 115 -3.84 15.81 -23.65
N ASN A 116 -2.51 15.75 -23.70
CA ASN A 116 -1.71 16.35 -24.77
C ASN A 116 -1.91 15.67 -26.13
N MET A 117 -2.41 14.44 -26.16
CA MET A 117 -2.81 13.75 -27.39
C MET A 117 -4.18 14.23 -27.92
N GLY A 118 -4.86 15.15 -27.21
CA GLY A 118 -6.15 15.70 -27.63
C GLY A 118 -7.36 14.86 -27.20
N VAL A 119 -7.17 13.90 -26.28
CA VAL A 119 -8.26 13.07 -25.76
C VAL A 119 -9.07 13.85 -24.72
N LEU A 120 -10.39 13.88 -24.90
CA LEU A 120 -11.31 14.53 -23.95
C LEU A 120 -11.57 13.62 -22.74
N LEU A 121 -10.62 13.58 -21.80
CA LEU A 121 -10.78 12.82 -20.55
C LEU A 121 -11.80 13.47 -19.61
N THR A 122 -12.79 12.69 -19.18
CA THR A 122 -13.85 13.11 -18.25
C THR A 122 -13.79 12.39 -16.90
N GLU A 123 -13.30 11.16 -16.88
CA GLU A 123 -13.11 10.38 -15.65
C GLU A 123 -11.78 9.65 -15.70
N VAL A 124 -11.03 9.71 -14.60
CA VAL A 124 -9.80 8.93 -14.41
C VAL A 124 -9.98 8.06 -13.17
N THR A 125 -9.88 6.75 -13.35
CA THR A 125 -9.97 5.75 -12.30
C THR A 125 -8.60 5.17 -12.05
N ARG A 126 -8.08 5.33 -10.83
CA ARG A 126 -6.82 4.66 -10.42
C ARG A 126 -7.08 3.31 -9.75
N ASP A 127 -8.20 3.15 -9.05
CA ASP A 127 -8.47 1.95 -8.25
C ASP A 127 -9.98 1.67 -8.21
N ARG A 128 -10.49 0.68 -8.98
CA ARG A 128 -11.89 0.23 -8.84
C ARG A 128 -12.11 -0.50 -7.49
N ALA A 129 -11.06 -1.11 -6.95
CA ALA A 129 -11.08 -1.87 -5.71
C ALA A 129 -11.52 -1.06 -4.49
N LEU A 130 -11.29 0.26 -4.44
CA LEU A 130 -11.77 1.10 -3.33
C LEU A 130 -13.28 1.35 -3.40
N ARG A 131 -13.87 1.44 -4.60
CA ARG A 131 -15.32 1.60 -4.78
C ARG A 131 -16.06 0.31 -4.35
N ASP A 132 -15.50 -0.85 -4.75
CA ASP A 132 -16.08 -2.16 -4.48
C ASP A 132 -15.66 -2.76 -3.13
N TRP A 133 -14.82 -2.09 -2.33
CA TRP A 133 -14.32 -2.62 -1.06
C TRP A 133 -15.48 -2.93 -0.11
N VAL A 134 -15.63 -4.18 0.31
CA VAL A 134 -16.58 -4.56 1.36
C VAL A 134 -15.84 -4.46 2.68
N LEU A 135 -16.31 -3.57 3.55
CA LEU A 135 -15.83 -3.51 4.93
C LEU A 135 -16.42 -4.74 5.64
N GLU A 136 -15.57 -5.66 6.09
CA GLU A 136 -15.99 -6.87 6.82
C GLU A 136 -16.52 -6.53 8.22
N GLU A 137 -16.24 -5.31 8.70
CA GLU A 137 -16.66 -4.83 10.01
C GLU A 137 -18.16 -4.51 10.05
N THR A 138 -18.90 -5.24 10.88
CA THR A 138 -20.32 -5.00 11.20
C THR A 138 -20.50 -3.83 12.17
N ALA A 139 -20.06 -2.64 11.79
CA ALA A 139 -20.40 -1.41 12.51
C ALA A 139 -21.57 -0.72 11.79
N GLU A 140 -22.64 -0.44 12.51
CA GLU A 140 -23.92 0.05 11.96
C GLU A 140 -23.80 1.39 11.19
N ASP A 141 -22.70 2.14 11.38
CA ASP A 141 -22.48 3.48 10.79
C ASP A 141 -21.24 3.59 9.87
N LEU A 142 -20.68 2.46 9.41
CA LEU A 142 -19.45 2.46 8.61
C LEU A 142 -19.72 2.79 7.12
N HIS A 143 -19.83 4.07 6.82
CA HIS A 143 -20.04 4.59 5.46
C HIS A 143 -18.73 4.77 4.65
N LYS A 144 -18.82 4.73 3.32
CA LYS A 144 -17.68 4.83 2.38
C LYS A 144 -17.27 6.26 2.02
N ASP A 145 -17.83 7.28 2.66
CA ASP A 145 -17.53 8.68 2.32
C ASP A 145 -16.23 9.18 3.01
N PHE A 146 -15.13 8.45 2.83
CA PHE A 146 -13.84 8.77 3.43
C PHE A 146 -13.05 9.86 2.68
N GLY A 147 -13.66 10.52 1.70
CA GLY A 147 -13.01 11.51 0.85
C GLY A 147 -11.96 10.88 -0.08
N SER A 148 -10.84 11.55 -0.26
CA SER A 148 -9.76 11.13 -1.17
C SER A 148 -8.88 10.00 -0.62
N GLY A 149 -8.91 9.75 0.70
CA GLY A 149 -8.03 8.81 1.39
C GLY A 149 -6.64 9.37 1.73
N TYR A 150 -6.38 10.65 1.45
CA TYR A 150 -5.09 11.28 1.73
C TYR A 150 -5.03 12.00 3.08
N PRO A 151 -3.87 11.96 3.78
CA PRO A 151 -3.65 12.70 5.03
C PRO A 151 -3.85 14.21 4.96
N GLY A 152 -3.84 14.80 3.76
CA GLY A 152 -4.06 16.23 3.56
C GLY A 152 -5.53 16.62 3.47
N ASP A 153 -6.42 15.68 3.17
CA ASP A 153 -7.83 15.92 2.90
C ASP A 153 -8.62 16.08 4.21
N PRO A 154 -9.34 17.20 4.40
CA PRO A 154 -10.21 17.41 5.55
C PRO A 154 -11.25 16.30 5.73
N ASN A 155 -11.84 15.79 4.64
CA ASN A 155 -12.88 14.76 4.70
C ASN A 155 -12.31 13.43 5.17
N THR A 156 -11.12 13.05 4.69
CA THR A 156 -10.41 11.84 5.15
C THR A 156 -10.04 11.92 6.62
N LYS A 157 -9.57 13.08 7.12
CA LYS A 157 -9.27 13.26 8.55
C LYS A 157 -10.52 13.14 9.42
N ALA A 158 -11.63 13.72 8.98
CA ALA A 158 -12.92 13.64 9.68
C ALA A 158 -13.40 12.19 9.75
N TRP A 159 -13.32 11.46 8.64
CA TRP A 159 -13.68 10.05 8.58
C TRP A 159 -12.83 9.18 9.51
N LEU A 160 -11.50 9.39 9.54
CA LEU A 160 -10.61 8.67 10.46
C LEU A 160 -10.98 8.94 11.92
N GLN A 161 -11.27 10.20 12.28
CA GLN A 161 -11.66 10.53 13.65
C GLN A 161 -12.98 9.88 14.06
N HIS A 162 -13.94 9.79 13.13
CA HIS A 162 -15.26 9.23 13.39
C HIS A 162 -15.24 7.71 13.55
N HIS A 163 -14.43 6.99 12.75
CA HIS A 163 -14.40 5.54 12.74
C HIS A 163 -13.25 4.93 13.55
N LYS A 164 -12.69 5.68 14.52
CA LYS A 164 -11.70 5.14 15.45
C LYS A 164 -12.38 4.37 16.59
N HIS A 165 -11.93 3.15 16.84
CA HIS A 165 -12.35 2.30 17.96
C HIS A 165 -11.28 2.29 19.07
N LEU A 166 -11.71 2.41 20.33
CA LEU A 166 -10.81 2.53 21.49
C LEU A 166 -9.89 1.32 21.70
N VAL A 167 -10.31 0.12 21.28
CA VAL A 167 -9.53 -1.11 21.46
C VAL A 167 -8.89 -1.58 20.15
N PHE A 168 -9.59 -1.43 19.03
CA PHE A 168 -9.19 -2.02 17.73
C PHE A 168 -8.53 -1.01 16.79
N GLY A 169 -8.54 0.28 17.16
CA GLY A 169 -7.96 1.34 16.35
C GLY A 169 -8.86 1.73 15.19
N PHE A 170 -8.62 1.20 14.00
CA PHE A 170 -9.33 1.58 12.78
C PHE A 170 -9.89 0.36 12.03
N PRO A 171 -10.86 0.56 11.12
CA PRO A 171 -11.23 -0.47 10.16
C PRO A 171 -10.04 -0.92 9.33
N THR A 172 -10.08 -2.15 8.82
CA THR A 172 -9.05 -2.81 7.99
C THR A 172 -8.65 -2.01 6.75
N LEU A 173 -9.54 -1.14 6.26
CA LEU A 173 -9.26 -0.20 5.16
C LEU A 173 -8.11 0.75 5.48
N VAL A 174 -7.90 1.09 6.76
CA VAL A 174 -6.90 2.07 7.19
C VAL A 174 -5.53 1.43 7.32
N ARG A 175 -4.52 2.05 6.71
CA ARG A 175 -3.11 1.61 6.81
C ARG A 175 -2.49 2.10 8.13
N PHE A 176 -2.57 1.28 9.18
CA PHE A 176 -2.05 1.57 10.54
C PHE A 176 -0.57 2.02 10.56
N SER A 177 0.23 1.60 9.56
CA SER A 177 1.65 1.95 9.43
C SER A 177 1.91 3.38 8.96
N TRP A 178 0.89 4.11 8.49
CA TRP A 178 1.05 5.49 8.06
C TRP A 178 1.21 6.43 9.26
N GLY A 179 2.23 7.29 9.22
CA GLY A 179 2.51 8.27 10.27
C GLY A 179 1.33 9.20 10.61
N THR A 180 0.38 9.35 9.68
CA THR A 180 -0.88 10.07 9.88
C THR A 180 -1.77 9.43 10.94
N CYS A 181 -1.70 8.10 11.11
CA CYS A 181 -2.48 7.38 12.13
C CYS A 181 -1.85 7.50 13.52
N THR A 182 -0.54 7.78 13.61
CA THR A 182 0.21 7.84 14.87
C THR A 182 -0.37 8.80 15.92
N PRO A 183 -0.80 10.02 15.58
CA PRO A 183 -1.45 10.91 16.54
C PRO A 183 -2.74 10.34 17.14
N TYR A 184 -3.51 9.58 16.35
CA TYR A 184 -4.80 9.03 16.78
C TYR A 184 -4.65 7.88 17.78
N PHE A 185 -3.54 7.15 17.75
CA PHE A 185 -3.25 6.08 18.72
C PHE A 185 -3.00 6.60 20.14
N LYS A 186 -2.78 7.91 20.33
CA LYS A 186 -2.66 8.49 21.68
C LYS A 186 -3.96 8.43 22.48
N ASP A 187 -5.09 8.38 21.79
CA ASP A 187 -6.42 8.35 22.40
C ASP A 187 -7.00 6.93 22.50
N ILE A 188 -6.22 5.92 22.11
CA ILE A 188 -6.61 4.50 22.03
C ILE A 188 -5.91 3.75 23.18
N VAL A 189 -6.47 2.61 23.58
CA VAL A 189 -5.86 1.74 24.61
C VAL A 189 -4.42 1.38 24.21
N GLU A 190 -3.48 1.58 25.14
CA GLU A 190 -2.08 1.24 24.94
C GLU A 190 -1.90 -0.28 24.82
N VAL A 191 -1.24 -0.72 23.74
CA VAL A 191 -0.95 -2.14 23.51
C VAL A 191 0.55 -2.35 23.60
N SER A 192 0.98 -3.10 24.62
CA SER A 192 2.36 -3.53 24.80
C SER A 192 2.62 -4.84 24.04
N TRP A 193 3.56 -4.81 23.10
CA TRP A 193 4.01 -6.00 22.37
C TRP A 193 5.32 -6.52 22.95
N GLU A 194 5.54 -7.84 22.97
CA GLU A 194 6.76 -8.47 23.53
C GLU A 194 8.07 -7.97 22.87
N SER A 195 8.01 -7.48 21.64
CA SER A 195 9.15 -6.90 20.92
C SER A 195 9.51 -5.46 21.35
N ASN A 196 8.68 -4.81 22.17
CA ASN A 196 8.94 -3.45 22.64
C ASN A 196 9.99 -3.39 23.76
N GLU A 197 10.38 -4.52 24.36
CA GLU A 197 11.23 -4.58 25.56
C GLU A 197 12.71 -4.95 25.29
N THR A 198 13.14 -5.17 24.04
CA THR A 198 14.49 -5.67 23.73
C THR A 198 15.63 -4.65 23.56
N ASP A 199 15.39 -3.34 23.74
CA ASP A 199 16.45 -2.31 23.59
C ASP A 199 16.75 -1.60 24.93
N GLY A 200 17.01 -2.38 25.98
CA GLY A 200 17.21 -1.89 27.34
C GLY A 200 18.55 -2.28 27.96
N ASP A 201 19.68 -1.84 27.39
CA ASP A 201 20.83 -1.46 28.22
C ASP A 201 21.65 -0.34 27.55
N GLY A 202 21.88 0.75 28.30
CA GLY A 202 22.85 1.80 27.93
C GLY A 202 22.31 3.18 27.52
N SER A 203 22.21 4.06 28.52
CA SER A 203 22.36 5.53 28.45
C SER A 203 21.24 6.39 27.84
N SER A 204 20.69 7.21 28.72
CA SER A 204 19.97 8.46 28.48
C SER A 204 20.68 9.41 27.50
N SER A 205 19.98 9.86 26.46
CA SER A 205 20.06 11.25 25.98
C SER A 205 18.86 11.60 25.11
N ALA A 206 18.42 12.85 25.24
CA ALA A 206 17.20 13.41 24.71
C ALA A 206 17.22 13.65 23.19
N ASN A 207 16.02 13.76 22.61
CA ASN A 207 15.70 14.24 21.26
C ASN A 207 16.19 13.39 20.07
N GLY A 208 15.29 12.55 19.55
CA GLY A 208 15.39 11.99 18.22
C GLY A 208 14.12 11.25 17.82
N LYS A 209 13.46 11.70 16.75
CA LYS A 209 12.30 11.03 16.14
C LYS A 209 12.67 9.56 15.83
N ARG A 210 12.14 8.59 16.60
CA ARG A 210 12.29 7.16 16.31
C ARG A 210 11.38 6.80 15.13
N GLN A 211 11.92 6.94 13.92
CA GLN A 211 11.40 6.28 12.73
C GLN A 211 11.67 4.78 12.89
N LEU A 212 10.62 3.97 13.01
CA LEU A 212 10.72 2.51 13.03
C LEU A 212 11.32 2.04 11.71
N LYS A 213 12.59 1.65 11.76
CA LYS A 213 13.33 1.10 10.63
C LYS A 213 13.19 -0.42 10.71
N LEU A 214 12.42 -1.01 9.81
CA LEU A 214 12.44 -2.46 9.59
C LEU A 214 13.77 -2.81 8.92
N SER A 215 14.77 -3.18 9.73
CA SER A 215 15.97 -3.84 9.25
C SER A 215 16.55 -4.71 10.35
N ASN A 216 16.25 -6.01 10.29
CA ASN A 216 17.28 -7.06 10.26
C ASN A 216 16.63 -8.42 10.01
N PHE A 217 16.59 -8.78 8.73
CA PHE A 217 16.51 -10.16 8.27
C PHE A 217 17.88 -10.81 8.56
N GLY A 218 17.93 -11.71 9.53
CA GLY A 218 19.18 -12.37 9.93
C GLY A 218 18.93 -13.44 10.98
N VAL A 219 18.67 -14.67 10.52
CA VAL A 219 18.59 -15.85 11.40
C VAL A 219 19.99 -16.12 11.96
N THR A 220 20.27 -15.65 13.17
CA THR A 220 21.44 -16.09 13.94
C THR A 220 21.06 -17.35 14.73
N LYS A 221 21.63 -18.50 14.34
CA LYS A 221 21.56 -19.76 15.08
C LYS A 221 22.12 -19.57 16.49
N SER A 222 21.27 -19.56 17.51
CA SER A 222 21.74 -19.61 18.90
C SER A 222 21.95 -21.07 19.32
N LYS A 223 23.20 -21.46 19.58
CA LYS A 223 23.57 -22.75 20.19
C LYS A 223 22.98 -22.80 21.60
N ARG A 224 22.07 -23.73 21.86
CA ARG A 224 21.62 -24.05 23.23
C ARG A 224 22.80 -24.68 23.98
N LYS A 225 23.32 -23.96 24.98
CA LYS A 225 24.20 -24.51 26.00
C LYS A 225 23.30 -25.21 27.03
N ILE A 226 23.46 -26.52 27.17
CA ILE A 226 22.85 -27.31 28.25
C ILE A 226 23.72 -27.06 29.48
N GLU A 227 23.17 -26.40 30.51
CA GLU A 227 23.81 -26.32 31.83
C GLU A 227 23.09 -27.26 32.79
N GLU A 228 23.89 -28.16 33.36
CA GLU A 228 23.52 -29.17 34.33
C GLU A 228 23.01 -28.58 35.66
N ILE A 229 22.33 -29.47 36.38
CA ILE A 229 21.40 -29.18 37.46
C ILE A 229 22.15 -29.23 38.80
N GLU A 230 22.29 -28.08 39.45
CA GLU A 230 22.35 -28.04 40.92
C GLU A 230 21.40 -26.97 41.46
N SER A 231 20.61 -27.38 42.46
CA SER A 231 19.62 -26.59 43.18
C SER A 231 20.25 -26.11 44.47
N SER A 232 20.86 -24.92 44.46
CA SER A 232 21.25 -24.28 45.72
C SER A 232 20.00 -23.75 46.42
N GLY A 233 19.82 -24.13 47.69
CA GLY A 233 18.62 -23.93 48.51
C GLY A 233 18.29 -22.49 48.91
N LYS A 234 18.55 -21.50 48.05
CA LYS A 234 18.08 -20.12 48.17
C LYS A 234 17.67 -19.61 46.78
N GLY A 235 16.54 -20.11 46.30
CA GLY A 235 15.98 -19.73 45.01
C GLY A 235 14.73 -20.54 44.69
N ARG A 236 13.84 -19.97 43.87
CA ARG A 236 12.60 -20.64 43.45
C ARG A 236 12.94 -21.83 42.54
N CYS A 237 12.22 -22.95 42.67
CA CYS A 237 12.51 -24.15 41.87
C CYS A 237 12.43 -23.83 40.36
N LYS A 238 13.47 -24.27 39.61
CA LYS A 238 13.64 -24.01 38.17
C LYS A 238 12.42 -24.45 37.34
N PHE A 239 11.69 -25.49 37.77
CA PHE A 239 10.45 -25.94 37.14
C PHE A 239 9.40 -24.84 37.02
N PHE A 240 9.18 -24.06 38.09
CA PHE A 240 8.20 -22.97 38.13
C PHE A 240 8.68 -21.73 37.39
N MET A 241 9.97 -21.41 37.48
CA MET A 241 10.55 -20.28 36.75
C MET A 241 10.48 -20.48 35.24
N ALA A 242 10.81 -21.67 34.74
CA ALA A 242 10.77 -21.98 33.30
C ALA A 242 9.37 -21.91 32.68
N ARG A 243 8.31 -21.97 33.51
CA ARG A 243 6.91 -21.97 33.06
C ARG A 243 6.15 -20.70 33.46
N LYS A 244 6.85 -19.69 34.00
CA LYS A 244 6.27 -18.42 34.49
C LYS A 244 5.08 -18.64 35.45
N LEU A 245 5.09 -19.71 36.23
CA LEU A 245 4.03 -20.03 37.19
C LEU A 245 4.28 -19.27 38.48
N GLU A 246 3.37 -18.46 38.98
CA GLU A 246 3.56 -17.66 40.21
C GLU A 246 2.57 -18.05 41.31
N GLN A 247 2.96 -17.83 42.57
CA GLN A 247 2.06 -18.04 43.69
C GLN A 247 1.14 -16.83 43.79
N VAL A 248 -0.14 -17.03 43.55
CA VAL A 248 -1.15 -15.98 43.70
C VAL A 248 -1.34 -15.71 45.19
N THR A 249 -1.04 -14.49 45.61
CA THR A 249 -1.17 -14.05 47.02
C THR A 249 -2.39 -13.16 47.25
N GLN A 250 -3.02 -12.67 46.18
CA GLN A 250 -4.23 -11.86 46.18
C GLN A 250 -5.05 -12.20 44.93
N PHE A 251 -6.37 -12.32 45.09
CA PHE A 251 -7.35 -12.54 44.01
C PHE A 251 -8.12 -11.26 43.75
#